data_AF-A0A522F321-F1
#
_entry.id   AF-A0A522F321-F1
#
_cell.length_a   1.000
_cell.length_b   1.000
_cell.length_c   1.000
_cell.angle_alpha   90.00
_cell.angle_beta   90.00
_cell.angle_gamma   90.00
#
_symmetry.space_group_name_H-M   'P 1'
#
loop_
_entity.id
_entity.type
_entity.pdbx_description
1 polymer ?
#
loop_
_entity_poly.entity_id
_entity_poly.type
_entity_poly.pdbx_seq_one_letter_code
_entity_poly.pdbx_strand_id
1 'polypeptide(L)'
;DIKNCYLQKDIAEKLAKAQKNLKEKYSFYSLIIFDGVRPLNIQQTMWDMLQIPEKDKDKYVSDPQVGSLHNFGCAVDVSIVNEDGWQMDMGTPYDYFGELGHPIAEQRMIAEGKLSWRQFENRKLLREVMTEAGFTIISTEWWHFNGASLKTAGEKYRIVN
;
A
#
# COMPACT_ATOMS: atom_id res chain seq x y z
N ASP A 1 -2.28 -6.76 -15.73
CA ASP A 1 -3.00 -5.63 -15.10
C ASP A 1 -4.24 -6.11 -14.37
N ILE A 2 -4.41 -5.62 -13.14
CA ILE A 2 -5.65 -5.77 -12.39
C ILE A 2 -6.74 -4.98 -13.12
N LYS A 3 -7.84 -5.64 -13.47
CA LYS A 3 -9.00 -4.99 -14.10
C LYS A 3 -10.04 -4.52 -13.08
N ASN A 4 -10.09 -5.17 -11.91
CA ASN A 4 -11.01 -4.84 -10.83
C ASN A 4 -10.26 -4.94 -9.50
N CYS A 5 -10.30 -3.89 -8.70
CA CYS A 5 -9.86 -3.90 -7.31
C CYS A 5 -11.10 -3.84 -6.42
N TYR A 6 -11.17 -4.75 -5.45
CA TYR A 6 -12.28 -4.82 -4.49
C TYR A 6 -11.79 -4.37 -3.12
N LEU A 7 -12.66 -3.69 -2.37
CA LEU A 7 -12.44 -3.21 -1.01
C LEU A 7 -13.77 -3.30 -0.25
N GLN A 8 -13.72 -3.29 1.09
CA GLN A 8 -14.91 -3.04 1.88
C GLN A 8 -15.48 -1.66 1.54
N LYS A 9 -16.81 -1.52 1.58
CA LYS A 9 -17.49 -0.31 1.10
C LYS A 9 -16.96 0.97 1.76
N ASP A 10 -16.82 0.98 3.07
CA ASP A 10 -16.30 2.14 3.82
C ASP A 10 -14.84 2.45 3.47
N ILE A 11 -14.05 1.42 3.12
CA ILE A 11 -12.65 1.59 2.69
C ILE A 11 -12.56 2.10 1.25
N ALA A 12 -13.45 1.64 0.37
CA ALA A 12 -13.58 2.18 -0.99
C ALA A 12 -14.01 3.65 -0.98
N GLU A 13 -14.94 4.03 -0.08
CA GLU A 13 -15.35 5.42 0.12
C GLU A 13 -14.20 6.31 0.60
N LYS A 14 -13.35 5.81 1.52
CA LYS A 14 -12.10 6.49 1.90
C LYS A 14 -11.15 6.65 0.71
N LEU A 15 -10.96 5.62 -0.11
CA LEU A 15 -10.07 5.70 -1.28
C LEU A 15 -10.60 6.71 -2.31
N ALA A 16 -11.91 6.75 -2.54
CA ALA A 16 -12.55 7.75 -3.39
C ALA A 16 -12.34 9.18 -2.84
N LYS A 17 -12.40 9.36 -1.51
CA LYS A 17 -12.05 10.63 -0.86
C LYS A 17 -10.59 11.00 -1.09
N ALA A 18 -9.65 10.06 -0.96
CA ALA A 18 -8.23 10.29 -1.25
C ALA A 18 -8.02 10.77 -2.70
N GLN A 19 -8.65 10.10 -3.68
CA GLN A 19 -8.61 10.50 -5.08
C GLN A 19 -9.20 11.92 -5.30
N LYS A 20 -10.29 12.26 -4.61
CA LYS A 20 -10.89 13.60 -4.67
C LYS A 20 -9.93 14.66 -4.13
N ASN A 21 -9.37 14.44 -2.93
CA ASN A 21 -8.40 15.35 -2.31
C ASN A 21 -7.16 15.55 -3.20
N LEU A 22 -6.67 14.48 -3.83
CA LEU A 22 -5.55 14.56 -4.77
C LEU A 22 -5.89 15.46 -5.97
N LYS A 23 -7.08 15.29 -6.56
CA LYS A 23 -7.53 16.12 -7.69
C LYS A 23 -7.82 17.57 -7.32
N GLU A 24 -8.21 17.84 -6.07
CA GLU A 24 -8.38 19.22 -5.58
C GLU A 24 -7.03 19.94 -5.49
N LYS A 25 -5.95 19.23 -5.13
CA LYS A 25 -4.58 19.77 -5.09
C LYS A 25 -3.91 19.78 -6.47
N TYR A 26 -4.14 18.74 -7.27
CA TYR A 26 -3.51 18.48 -8.57
C TYR A 26 -4.54 17.87 -9.55
N SER A 27 -5.24 18.71 -10.31
CA SER A 27 -6.42 18.33 -11.12
C SER A 27 -6.22 17.14 -12.06
N PHE A 28 -5.00 16.97 -12.59
CA PHE A 28 -4.68 15.92 -13.56
C PHE A 28 -4.08 14.66 -12.92
N TYR A 29 -3.78 14.68 -11.62
CA TYR A 29 -3.19 13.53 -10.95
C TYR A 29 -4.28 12.50 -10.60
N SER A 30 -3.87 11.24 -10.53
CA SER A 30 -4.75 10.12 -10.18
C SER A 30 -4.01 9.09 -9.33
N LEU A 31 -4.73 8.40 -8.45
CA LEU A 31 -4.20 7.22 -7.78
C LEU A 31 -4.16 6.04 -8.76
N ILE A 32 -3.07 5.27 -8.71
CA ILE A 32 -2.98 3.94 -9.31
C ILE A 32 -3.01 2.90 -8.19
N ILE A 33 -3.76 1.82 -8.40
CA ILE A 33 -3.98 0.78 -7.40
C ILE A 33 -3.27 -0.49 -7.85
N PHE A 34 -2.42 -1.04 -6.97
CA PHE A 34 -1.69 -2.28 -7.20
C PHE A 34 -2.34 -3.48 -6.54
N ASP A 35 -2.93 -3.30 -5.36
CA ASP A 35 -3.64 -4.37 -4.65
C ASP A 35 -4.75 -3.81 -3.74
N GLY A 36 -5.74 -4.66 -3.44
CA GLY A 36 -6.86 -4.39 -2.55
C GLY A 36 -7.22 -5.65 -1.76
N VAL A 37 -8.43 -6.16 -1.92
CA VAL A 37 -8.79 -7.49 -1.39
C VAL A 37 -7.87 -8.54 -2.00
N ARG A 38 -7.10 -9.21 -1.13
CA ARG A 38 -6.32 -10.40 -1.45
C ARG A 38 -6.97 -11.58 -0.73
N PRO A 39 -7.72 -12.45 -1.42
CA PRO A 39 -8.32 -13.61 -0.78
C PRO A 39 -7.26 -14.51 -0.12
N LEU A 40 -7.63 -15.18 0.96
CA LEU A 40 -6.67 -15.94 1.78
C LEU A 40 -5.98 -17.06 0.98
N ASN A 41 -6.70 -17.76 0.11
CA ASN A 41 -6.12 -18.76 -0.79
C ASN A 41 -5.06 -18.19 -1.75
N ILE A 42 -5.21 -16.94 -2.20
CA ILE A 42 -4.23 -16.24 -3.03
C ILE A 42 -3.00 -15.90 -2.20
N GLN A 43 -3.19 -15.41 -0.96
CA GLN A 43 -2.05 -15.16 -0.06
C GLN A 43 -1.29 -16.45 0.27
N GLN A 44 -1.99 -17.55 0.52
CA GLN A 44 -1.37 -18.87 0.70
C GLN A 44 -0.57 -19.28 -0.55
N THR A 45 -1.14 -19.10 -1.74
CA THR A 45 -0.44 -19.40 -2.99
C THR A 45 0.83 -18.56 -3.14
N MET A 46 0.77 -17.26 -2.83
CA MET A 46 1.96 -16.38 -2.83
C MET A 46 3.01 -16.85 -1.83
N TRP A 47 2.59 -17.22 -0.62
CA TRP A 47 3.46 -17.75 0.43
C TRP A 47 4.16 -19.04 -0.01
N ASP A 48 3.43 -19.95 -0.64
CA ASP A 48 3.96 -21.25 -1.11
C ASP A 48 4.95 -21.09 -2.27
N MET A 49 4.75 -20.08 -3.12
CA MET A 49 5.65 -19.76 -4.24
C MET A 49 7.00 -19.18 -3.79
N LEU A 50 7.10 -18.65 -2.58
CA LEU A 50 8.37 -18.15 -2.04
C LEU A 50 9.36 -19.30 -1.80
N GLN A 51 10.41 -19.36 -2.62
CA GLN A 51 11.50 -20.35 -2.53
C GLN A 51 12.61 -19.89 -1.56
N ILE A 52 12.23 -19.53 -0.33
CA ILE A 52 13.13 -19.08 0.74
C ILE A 52 12.75 -19.78 2.06
N PRO A 53 13.64 -19.78 3.09
CA PRO A 53 13.32 -20.37 4.38
C PRO A 53 12.05 -19.78 4.97
N GLU A 54 11.19 -20.62 5.56
CA GLU A 54 9.88 -20.22 6.08
C GLU A 54 9.95 -19.07 7.10
N LYS A 55 10.97 -19.10 7.97
CA LYS A 55 11.29 -18.04 8.95
C LYS A 55 11.61 -16.67 8.35
N ASP A 56 11.84 -16.61 7.04
CA ASP A 56 12.19 -15.39 6.30
C ASP A 56 11.06 -14.97 5.34
N LYS A 57 10.00 -15.78 5.18
CA LYS A 57 8.90 -15.51 4.23
C LYS A 57 8.02 -14.34 4.66
N ASP A 58 7.83 -14.17 5.96
CA ASP A 58 7.05 -13.09 6.58
C ASP A 58 7.57 -11.69 6.24
N LYS A 59 8.84 -11.58 5.83
CA LYS A 59 9.45 -10.35 5.31
C LYS A 59 8.95 -9.94 3.92
N TYR A 60 8.29 -10.86 3.21
CA TYR A 60 7.85 -10.69 1.82
C TYR A 60 6.33 -10.80 1.68
N VAL A 61 5.73 -11.75 2.37
CA VAL A 61 4.28 -11.97 2.35
C VAL A 61 3.87 -12.27 3.78
N SER A 62 2.83 -11.59 4.29
CA SER A 62 2.34 -11.89 5.64
C SER A 62 1.96 -13.36 5.77
N ASP A 63 2.23 -13.96 6.94
CA ASP A 63 1.85 -15.35 7.22
C ASP A 63 0.33 -15.55 7.02
N PRO A 64 -0.09 -16.44 6.10
CA PRO A 64 -1.50 -16.75 5.87
C PRO A 64 -2.24 -17.21 7.14
N GLN A 65 -1.56 -17.83 8.12
CA GLN A 65 -2.19 -18.27 9.37
C GLN A 65 -2.60 -17.09 10.26
N VAL A 66 -1.86 -15.98 10.19
CA VAL A 66 -2.17 -14.73 10.90
C VAL A 66 -3.18 -13.91 10.09
N GLY A 67 -3.05 -13.95 8.76
CA GLY A 67 -3.81 -13.11 7.84
C GLY A 67 -3.32 -11.66 7.82
N SER A 68 -3.94 -10.86 6.97
CA SER A 68 -3.61 -9.46 6.74
C SER A 68 -4.88 -8.63 6.53
N LEU A 69 -4.74 -7.30 6.59
CA LEU A 69 -5.84 -6.39 6.28
C LEU A 69 -6.29 -6.48 4.81
N HIS A 70 -5.43 -6.95 3.89
CA HIS A 70 -5.85 -7.27 2.53
C HIS A 70 -6.86 -8.41 2.50
N ASN A 71 -6.74 -9.41 3.39
CA ASN A 71 -7.71 -10.51 3.45
C ASN A 71 -9.09 -10.07 3.91
N PHE A 72 -9.18 -8.96 4.65
CA PHE A 72 -10.46 -8.35 5.02
C PHE A 72 -10.98 -7.35 3.98
N GLY A 73 -10.19 -7.00 2.96
CA GLY A 73 -10.49 -5.88 2.06
C GLY A 73 -10.36 -4.52 2.72
N CYS A 74 -9.50 -4.43 3.73
CA CYS A 74 -9.29 -3.24 4.56
C CYS A 74 -7.90 -2.61 4.41
N ALA A 75 -7.13 -3.03 3.41
CA ALA A 75 -5.88 -2.41 3.00
C ALA A 75 -5.86 -2.18 1.50
N VAL A 76 -5.02 -1.26 1.05
CA VAL A 76 -4.82 -0.94 -0.36
C VAL A 76 -3.36 -0.57 -0.60
N ASP A 77 -2.82 -1.05 -1.72
CA ASP A 77 -1.49 -0.69 -2.22
C ASP A 77 -1.65 0.29 -3.38
N VAL A 78 -1.03 1.46 -3.28
CA VAL A 78 -1.23 2.55 -4.24
C VAL A 78 0.04 3.33 -4.55
N SER A 79 0.00 4.04 -5.68
CA SER A 79 0.90 5.15 -5.99
C SER A 79 0.11 6.28 -6.67
N ILE A 80 0.82 7.28 -7.20
CA ILE A 80 0.25 8.42 -7.93
C ILE A 80 0.74 8.37 -9.37
N VAL A 81 -0.17 8.64 -10.29
CA VAL A 81 0.08 8.94 -11.69
C VAL A 81 -0.09 10.44 -11.89
N ASN A 82 0.89 11.07 -12.53
CA ASN A 82 0.93 12.50 -12.77
C ASN A 82 0.10 12.90 -14.02
N GLU A 83 0.15 14.18 -14.38
CA GLU A 83 -0.57 14.77 -15.51
C GLU A 83 -0.24 14.16 -16.88
N ASP A 84 0.98 13.63 -17.02
CA ASP A 84 1.48 13.02 -18.25
C ASP A 84 1.12 11.53 -18.35
N GLY A 85 0.45 10.98 -17.33
CA GLY A 85 0.15 9.55 -17.25
C GLY A 85 1.32 8.69 -16.72
N TRP A 86 2.38 9.30 -16.20
CA TRP A 86 3.50 8.59 -15.60
C TRP A 86 3.28 8.31 -14.13
N GLN A 87 3.55 7.07 -13.71
CA GLN A 87 3.68 6.76 -12.29
C GLN A 87 4.83 7.59 -11.70
N MET A 88 4.55 8.30 -10.61
CA MET A 88 5.56 9.09 -9.90
C MET A 88 6.66 8.18 -9.37
N ASP A 89 7.91 8.61 -9.55
CA ASP A 89 9.07 7.87 -9.05
C ASP A 89 9.12 7.91 -7.52
N MET A 90 8.94 6.75 -6.89
CA MET A 90 8.96 6.59 -5.44
C MET A 90 10.32 6.08 -4.95
N GLY A 91 11.35 5.98 -5.80
CA GLY A 91 12.69 5.49 -5.46
C GLY A 91 12.84 3.98 -5.44
N THR A 92 11.74 3.24 -5.40
CA THR A 92 11.70 1.79 -5.63
C THR A 92 10.44 1.45 -6.42
N PRO A 93 10.40 0.31 -7.11
CA PRO A 93 9.13 -0.24 -7.58
C PRO A 93 8.23 -0.61 -6.38
N TYR A 94 6.95 -0.84 -6.68
CA TYR A 94 6.03 -1.59 -5.82
C TYR A 94 6.61 -2.99 -5.53
N ASP A 95 6.27 -3.57 -4.37
CA ASP A 95 6.79 -4.87 -3.90
C ASP A 95 8.32 -4.94 -3.80
N TYR A 96 8.97 -3.81 -3.50
CA TYR A 96 10.40 -3.80 -3.21
C TYR A 96 10.68 -4.20 -1.75
N PHE A 97 11.06 -5.45 -1.53
CA PHE A 97 11.31 -6.03 -0.20
C PHE A 97 12.72 -5.72 0.35
N GLY A 98 13.06 -4.44 0.39
CA GLY A 98 14.29 -3.96 1.00
C GLY A 98 14.06 -2.64 1.70
N GLU A 99 15.00 -2.26 2.56
CA GLU A 99 14.86 -1.08 3.43
C GLU A 99 14.62 0.24 2.67
N LEU A 100 14.99 0.31 1.39
CA LEU A 100 14.67 1.44 0.51
C LEU A 100 13.17 1.66 0.32
N GLY A 101 12.35 0.62 0.49
CA GLY A 101 10.90 0.68 0.51
C GLY A 101 10.31 1.22 1.83
N HIS A 102 11.10 1.30 2.91
CA HIS A 102 10.59 1.54 4.27
C HIS A 102 10.50 3.04 4.59
N PRO A 103 9.30 3.58 4.90
CA PRO A 103 9.16 4.97 5.34
C PRO A 103 10.02 5.35 6.56
N ILE A 104 10.24 4.42 7.49
CA ILE A 104 11.02 4.69 8.72
C ILE A 104 12.50 5.02 8.44
N ALA A 105 13.04 4.55 7.32
CA ALA A 105 14.44 4.74 6.96
C ALA A 105 14.68 5.99 6.09
N GLU A 106 13.64 6.69 5.63
CA GLU A 106 13.73 7.72 4.58
C GLU A 106 14.74 8.83 4.88
N GLN A 107 14.74 9.34 6.11
CA GLN A 107 15.68 10.42 6.52
C GLN A 107 17.13 9.98 6.39
N ARG A 108 17.44 8.75 6.84
CA ARG A 108 18.77 8.17 6.69
C ARG A 108 19.11 7.95 5.21
N MET A 109 18.15 7.49 4.41
CA MET A 109 18.38 7.20 2.99
C MET A 109 18.58 8.46 2.15
N ILE A 110 17.97 9.59 2.54
CA ILE A 110 18.27 10.90 1.97
C ILE A 110 19.71 11.30 2.31
N ALA A 111 20.11 11.18 3.57
CA ALA A 111 21.47 11.51 4.01
C ALA A 111 22.55 10.64 3.34
N GLU A 112 22.24 9.37 3.06
CA GLU A 112 23.11 8.42 2.35
C GLU A 112 23.05 8.57 0.81
N GLY A 113 22.21 9.46 0.27
CA GLY A 113 22.04 9.65 -1.18
C GLY A 113 21.34 8.49 -1.89
N LYS A 114 20.70 7.57 -1.15
CA LYS A 114 19.94 6.43 -1.69
C LYS A 114 18.52 6.80 -2.09
N LEU A 115 17.95 7.83 -1.45
CA LEU A 115 16.64 8.38 -1.77
C LEU A 115 16.79 9.86 -2.12
N SER A 116 16.33 10.26 -3.29
CA SER A 116 16.35 11.68 -3.67
C SER A 116 15.25 12.46 -2.93
N TRP A 117 15.46 13.78 -2.78
CA TRP A 117 14.44 14.67 -2.23
C TRP A 117 13.12 14.63 -3.02
N ARG A 118 13.17 14.47 -4.35
CA ARG A 118 11.97 14.36 -5.17
C ARG A 118 11.18 13.07 -4.86
N GLN A 119 11.87 11.94 -4.74
CA GLN A 119 11.22 10.66 -4.38
C GLN A 119 10.62 10.74 -2.98
N PHE A 120 11.30 11.38 -2.03
CA PHE A 120 10.74 11.62 -0.70
C PHE A 120 9.48 12.49 -0.73
N GLU A 121 9.48 13.62 -1.44
CA GLU A 121 8.29 14.48 -1.56
C GLU A 121 7.14 13.78 -2.29
N ASN A 122 7.42 12.91 -3.28
CA ASN A 122 6.40 12.09 -3.91
C ASN A 122 5.73 11.13 -2.91
N ARG A 123 6.52 10.43 -2.08
CA ARG A 123 6.00 9.56 -1.03
C ARG A 123 5.23 10.34 0.03
N LYS A 124 5.72 11.52 0.39
CA LYS A 124 5.06 12.42 1.35
C LYS A 124 3.70 12.90 0.83
N LEU A 125 3.60 13.32 -0.42
CA LEU A 125 2.32 13.67 -1.05
C LEU A 125 1.33 12.50 -0.99
N LEU A 126 1.77 11.30 -1.36
CA LEU A 126 0.92 10.10 -1.27
C LEU A 126 0.44 9.86 0.16
N ARG A 127 1.34 9.91 1.14
CA ARG A 127 0.98 9.74 2.56
C ARG A 127 -0.01 10.80 3.04
N GLU A 128 0.20 12.07 2.71
CA GLU A 128 -0.69 13.16 3.11
C GLU A 128 -2.10 12.95 2.53
N VAL A 129 -2.21 12.67 1.24
CA VAL A 129 -3.49 12.43 0.56
C VAL A 129 -4.25 11.25 1.18
N MET A 130 -3.55 10.14 1.42
CA MET A 130 -4.16 8.93 1.98
C MET A 130 -4.55 9.12 3.45
N THR A 131 -3.70 9.75 4.25
CA THR A 131 -3.99 9.98 5.68
C THR A 131 -5.10 11.01 5.91
N GLU A 132 -5.19 12.08 5.11
CA GLU A 132 -6.32 13.01 5.10
C GLU A 132 -7.66 12.33 4.76
N ALA A 133 -7.60 11.23 4.01
CA ALA A 133 -8.76 10.41 3.68
C ALA A 133 -9.11 9.37 4.78
N GLY A 134 -8.30 9.26 5.84
CA GLY A 134 -8.55 8.39 6.98
C GLY A 134 -7.92 7.01 6.88
N PHE A 135 -6.86 6.87 6.08
CA PHE A 135 -5.96 5.71 6.11
C PHE A 135 -4.83 5.92 7.13
N THR A 136 -4.20 4.83 7.56
CA THR A 136 -2.96 4.85 8.32
C THR A 136 -1.82 4.17 7.56
N ILE A 137 -0.58 4.60 7.84
CA ILE A 137 0.63 4.08 7.21
C ILE A 137 1.19 2.89 8.00
N ILE A 138 2.11 2.15 7.38
CA ILE A 138 3.05 1.28 8.07
C ILE A 138 4.49 1.79 7.88
N SER A 139 5.40 1.32 8.71
CA SER A 139 6.80 1.78 8.72
C SER A 139 7.68 1.09 7.67
N THR A 140 7.19 0.01 7.06
CA THR A 140 7.97 -0.92 6.22
C THR A 140 7.68 -0.79 4.73
N GLU A 141 6.58 -0.16 4.32
CA GLU A 141 6.19 -0.09 2.89
C GLU A 141 5.61 1.28 2.59
N TRP A 142 6.15 1.99 1.60
CA TRP A 142 5.67 3.33 1.24
C TRP A 142 4.33 3.31 0.48
N TRP A 143 3.98 2.18 -0.14
CA TRP A 143 2.80 2.00 -0.98
C TRP A 143 1.56 1.51 -0.20
N HIS A 144 1.75 0.93 0.99
CA HIS A 144 0.70 0.22 1.74
C HIS A 144 -0.05 1.14 2.70
N PHE A 145 -1.38 1.09 2.63
CA PHE A 145 -2.27 1.89 3.48
C PHE A 145 -3.38 1.06 4.12
N ASN A 146 -3.53 1.20 5.44
CA ASN A 146 -4.55 0.52 6.22
C ASN A 146 -5.81 1.39 6.35
N GLY A 147 -6.93 0.85 5.92
CA GLY A 147 -8.25 1.50 6.05
C GLY A 147 -8.92 1.25 7.41
N ALA A 148 -8.46 0.25 8.17
CA ALA A 148 -8.92 -0.10 9.51
C ALA A 148 -7.79 -0.75 10.32
N SER A 149 -7.98 -0.92 11.63
CA SER A 149 -7.13 -1.79 12.44
C SER A 149 -7.53 -3.26 12.25
N LEU A 150 -6.62 -4.21 12.51
CA LEU A 150 -6.95 -5.66 12.48
C LEU A 150 -8.11 -6.00 13.41
N LYS A 151 -8.13 -5.41 14.61
CA LYS A 151 -9.22 -5.58 15.58
C LYS A 151 -10.56 -5.14 14.96
N THR A 152 -10.62 -3.93 14.42
CA THR A 152 -11.84 -3.38 13.81
C THR A 152 -12.28 -4.19 12.59
N ALA A 153 -11.33 -4.65 11.77
CA ALA A 153 -11.60 -5.48 10.61
C ALA A 153 -12.21 -6.83 11.04
N GLY A 154 -11.64 -7.50 12.05
CA GLY A 154 -12.16 -8.76 12.58
C GLY A 154 -13.51 -8.65 13.28
N GLU A 155 -13.83 -7.48 13.86
CA GLU A 155 -15.15 -7.21 14.45
C GLU A 155 -16.23 -6.96 13.40
N LYS A 156 -15.88 -6.34 12.27
CA LYS A 156 -16.84 -5.90 11.24
C LYS A 156 -17.00 -6.86 10.07
N TYR A 157 -15.92 -7.53 9.68
CA TYR A 157 -15.81 -8.23 8.41
C TYR A 157 -15.30 -9.65 8.59
N ARG A 158 -15.51 -10.46 7.56
CA ARG A 158 -14.91 -11.79 7.45
C ARG A 158 -13.76 -11.74 6.47
N ILE A 159 -12.77 -12.60 6.69
CA ILE A 159 -11.74 -12.87 5.70
C ILE A 159 -12.40 -13.34 4.41
N VAL A 160 -11.98 -12.73 3.30
CA VAL A 160 -12.32 -13.15 1.95
C VAL A 160 -11.43 -14.34 1.58
N ASN A 161 -12.02 -15.38 1.01
CA ASN A 161 -11.35 -16.61 0.58
C ASN A 161 -11.60 -16.87 -0.90
#